data_AF-A0AAU7YCX4-F1
#
_entry.id   AF-A0AAU7YCX4-F1
#
_cell.length_a   1.000
_cell.length_b   1.000
_cell.length_c   1.000
_cell.angle_alpha   90.00
_cell.angle_beta   90.00
_cell.angle_gamma   90.00
#
_symmetry.space_group_name_H-M   'P 1'
#
loop_
_entity.id
_entity.type
_entity.pdbx_description
1 polymer ?
#
loop_
_entity_poly.entity_id
_entity_poly.type
_entity_poly.pdbx_seq_one_letter_code
_entity_poly.pdbx_strand_id
1 'polypeptide(L)'
;MLSSTQPASLDTHEEQVPNEVVGHMVKDGLTPIAAWRRHLGLSQAEVAARIGISQPAYAQQEQAAKPRKATREKVAGALGIAPQLLDL
;
A
#
# COMPACT_ATOMS: atom_id res chain seq x y z
N MET A 1 -28.42 24.43 -19.80
CA MET A 1 -27.39 24.77 -18.80
C MET A 1 -27.51 23.74 -17.68
N LEU A 2 -26.55 22.90 -17.32
CA LEU A 2 -25.15 22.74 -17.68
C LEU A 2 -24.90 21.23 -17.91
N SER A 3 -24.17 20.90 -18.97
CA SER A 3 -23.55 19.59 -19.12
C SER A 3 -22.45 19.46 -18.06
N SER A 4 -22.70 18.69 -17.00
CA SER A 4 -21.60 18.21 -16.17
C SER A 4 -20.98 17.01 -16.87
N THR A 5 -19.97 17.31 -17.68
CA THR A 5 -18.92 16.37 -18.06
C THR A 5 -18.47 15.64 -16.79
N GLN A 6 -18.85 14.37 -16.66
CA GLN A 6 -18.25 13.44 -15.71
C GLN A 6 -16.75 13.36 -16.06
N PRO A 7 -15.83 13.86 -15.22
CA PRO A 7 -14.41 13.64 -15.48
C PRO A 7 -14.13 12.15 -15.30
N ALA A 8 -13.30 11.63 -16.20
CA ALA A 8 -12.91 10.24 -16.31
C ALA A 8 -12.59 9.59 -14.96
N SER A 9 -13.21 8.44 -14.70
CA SER A 9 -12.84 7.52 -13.63
C SER A 9 -11.37 7.13 -13.80
N LEU A 10 -10.49 7.77 -13.04
CA LEU A 10 -9.28 7.10 -12.60
C LEU A 10 -9.78 6.17 -11.50
N ASP A 11 -9.86 4.88 -11.80
CA ASP A 11 -10.24 3.81 -10.88
C ASP A 11 -9.19 3.68 -9.75
N THR A 12 -9.02 4.75 -8.98
CA THR A 12 -8.35 4.71 -7.69
C THR A 12 -9.35 3.99 -6.82
N HIS A 13 -9.09 2.71 -6.53
CA HIS A 13 -9.90 1.92 -5.59
C HIS A 13 -10.35 2.83 -4.46
N GLU A 14 -11.65 3.05 -4.38
CA GLU A 14 -12.31 3.95 -3.42
C GLU A 14 -11.67 3.73 -2.05
N GLU A 15 -11.38 4.84 -1.35
CA GLU A 15 -10.59 5.09 -0.11
C GLU A 15 -10.86 4.18 1.12
N GLN A 16 -11.24 2.93 0.92
CA GLN A 16 -11.70 1.99 1.93
C GLN A 16 -10.64 0.92 2.17
N VAL A 17 -10.30 0.74 3.45
CA VAL A 17 -9.38 -0.33 3.89
C VAL A 17 -10.18 -1.63 4.01
N PRO A 18 -9.82 -2.71 3.29
CA PRO A 18 -10.50 -4.00 3.40
C PRO A 18 -10.43 -4.56 4.83
N ASN A 19 -11.49 -5.24 5.27
CA ASN A 19 -11.54 -5.87 6.59
C ASN A 19 -10.40 -6.87 6.83
N GLU A 20 -9.90 -7.52 5.78
CA GLU A 20 -8.73 -8.41 5.87
C GLU A 20 -7.44 -7.65 6.21
N VAL A 21 -7.24 -6.48 5.60
CA VAL A 21 -6.09 -5.59 5.91
C VAL A 21 -6.18 -5.13 7.36
N VAL A 22 -7.36 -4.70 7.81
CA VAL A 22 -7.59 -4.34 9.23
C VAL A 22 -7.35 -5.54 10.14
N GLY A 23 -7.82 -6.73 9.75
CA GLY A 23 -7.62 -7.97 10.48
C GLY A 23 -6.14 -8.30 10.67
N HIS A 24 -5.33 -8.18 9.62
CA HIS A 24 -3.89 -8.35 9.68
C HIS A 24 -3.21 -7.34 10.63
N MET A 25 -3.66 -6.09 10.64
CA MET A 25 -3.09 -5.08 11.54
C MET A 25 -3.45 -5.34 13.00
N VAL A 26 -4.71 -5.65 13.29
CA VAL A 26 -5.23 -5.80 14.67
C VAL A 26 -4.88 -7.16 15.27
N LYS A 27 -4.99 -8.24 14.49
CA LYS A 27 -4.80 -9.62 14.99
C LYS A 27 -3.35 -10.07 14.90
N ASP A 28 -2.69 -9.77 13.78
CA ASP A 28 -1.33 -10.25 13.52
C ASP A 28 -0.25 -9.20 13.85
N GLY A 29 -0.66 -7.97 14.22
CA GLY A 29 0.25 -6.87 14.54
C GLY A 29 1.05 -6.37 13.33
N LEU A 30 0.56 -6.61 12.11
CA LEU A 30 1.26 -6.20 10.90
C LEU A 30 1.20 -4.69 10.71
N THR A 31 2.27 -4.13 10.15
CA THR A 31 2.27 -2.76 9.65
C THR A 31 1.29 -2.64 8.47
N PRO A 32 0.78 -1.44 8.15
CA PRO A 32 -0.05 -1.21 6.97
C PRO A 32 0.58 -1.76 5.68
N ILE A 33 1.90 -1.56 5.51
CA ILE A 33 2.65 -2.09 4.34
C ILE A 33 2.54 -3.61 4.27
N ALA A 34 2.81 -4.31 5.38
CA ALA A 34 2.78 -5.76 5.43
C ALA A 34 1.36 -6.31 5.22
N ALA A 35 0.35 -5.66 5.81
CA ALA A 35 -1.04 -6.04 5.68
C ALA A 35 -1.54 -5.93 4.23
N TRP A 36 -1.29 -4.80 3.57
CA TRP A 36 -1.65 -4.60 2.16
C TRP A 36 -0.92 -5.56 1.23
N ARG A 37 0.39 -5.76 1.43
CA ARG A 37 1.16 -6.70 0.62
C ARG A 37 0.56 -8.12 0.68
N ARG A 38 0.20 -8.58 1.89
CA ARG A 38 -0.40 -9.92 2.09
C ARG A 38 -1.78 -10.01 1.46
N HIS A 39 -2.62 -9.00 1.64
CA HIS A 39 -3.95 -8.95 1.02
C HIS A 39 -3.87 -8.99 -0.52
N LEU A 40 -2.88 -8.33 -1.11
CA LEU A 40 -2.62 -8.35 -2.55
C LEU A 40 -1.89 -9.61 -3.05
N GLY A 41 -1.56 -10.55 -2.16
CA GLY A 41 -0.87 -11.80 -2.51
C GLY A 41 0.58 -11.63 -2.98
N LEU A 42 1.22 -10.49 -2.68
CA LEU A 42 2.57 -10.18 -3.15
C LEU A 42 3.64 -10.69 -2.15
N SER A 43 4.76 -11.19 -2.65
CA SER A 43 5.93 -11.47 -1.81
C SER A 43 6.77 -10.22 -1.55
N GLN A 44 7.62 -10.25 -0.51
CA GLN A 44 8.58 -9.17 -0.26
C GLN A 44 9.54 -8.97 -1.43
N ALA A 45 9.93 -10.04 -2.11
CA ALA A 45 10.83 -9.98 -3.26
C ALA A 45 10.19 -9.27 -4.46
N GLU A 46 8.91 -9.51 -4.72
CA GLU A 46 8.17 -8.85 -5.79
C GLU A 46 8.05 -7.35 -5.56
N VAL A 47 7.69 -6.91 -4.34
CA VAL A 47 7.60 -5.48 -4.04
C VAL A 47 8.97 -4.82 -4.08
N ALA A 48 10.00 -5.49 -3.54
CA ALA A 48 11.37 -5.00 -3.59
C ALA A 48 11.86 -4.79 -5.04
N ALA A 49 11.57 -5.74 -5.93
CA ALA A 49 11.90 -5.64 -7.35
C ALA A 49 11.18 -4.47 -8.02
N ARG A 50 9.90 -4.24 -7.72
CA ARG A 50 9.12 -3.11 -8.26
C ARG A 50 9.69 -1.74 -7.87
N ILE A 51 10.28 -1.61 -6.69
CA ILE A 51 10.87 -0.34 -6.21
C ILE A 51 12.40 -0.28 -6.34
N GLY A 52 13.02 -1.29 -6.95
CA GLY A 52 14.45 -1.32 -7.26
C GLY A 52 15.37 -1.45 -6.04
N ILE A 53 14.96 -2.20 -5.01
CA ILE A 53 15.80 -2.48 -3.82
C ILE A 53 15.94 -3.99 -3.58
N SER A 54 16.82 -4.39 -2.66
CA SER A 54 16.95 -5.78 -2.25
C SER A 54 15.78 -6.22 -1.36
N GLN A 55 15.41 -7.51 -1.42
CA GLN A 55 14.38 -8.07 -0.54
C GLN A 55 14.66 -7.81 0.96
N PRO A 56 15.89 -7.98 1.49
CA PRO A 56 16.17 -7.65 2.89
C PRO A 56 15.97 -6.16 3.22
N ALA A 57 16.31 -5.26 2.29
CA ALA A 57 16.08 -3.83 2.48
C ALA A 57 14.58 -3.51 2.53
N TYR A 58 13.77 -4.15 1.68
CA TYR A 58 12.32 -4.03 1.75
C TYR A 58 11.75 -4.63 3.05
N ALA A 59 12.24 -5.80 3.48
CA ALA A 59 11.79 -6.43 4.73
C ALA A 59 12.05 -5.54 5.95
N GLN A 60 13.15 -4.76 5.96
CA GLN A 60 13.42 -3.74 6.98
C GLN A 60 12.46 -2.56 6.88
N GLN A 61 12.16 -2.07 5.66
CA GLN A 61 11.19 -0.99 5.46
C GLN A 61 9.78 -1.38 5.89
N GLU A 62 9.38 -2.63 5.61
CA GLU A 62 8.06 -3.18 5.96
C GLU A 62 7.87 -3.28 7.48
N GLN A 63 8.93 -3.48 8.26
CA GLN A 63 8.88 -3.53 9.72
C GLN A 63 8.89 -2.14 10.38
N ALA A 64 9.17 -1.07 9.63
CA ALA A 64 9.20 0.27 10.18
C ALA A 64 7.77 0.73 10.53
N ALA A 65 7.52 1.01 11.81
CA ALA A 65 6.22 1.47 12.29
C ALA A 65 5.74 2.76 11.59
N LYS A 66 6.68 3.64 11.19
CA LYS A 66 6.36 4.88 10.48
C LYS A 66 7.37 5.15 9.36
N PRO A 67 7.14 4.61 8.15
CA PRO A 67 8.04 4.82 7.02
C PRO A 67 8.06 6.30 6.62
N ARG A 68 9.21 6.78 6.16
CA ARG A 68 9.34 8.15 5.59
C ARG A 68 8.37 8.31 4.43
N LYS A 69 7.85 9.53 4.24
CA LYS A 69 6.91 9.87 3.16
C LYS A 69 7.36 9.32 1.78
N ALA A 70 8.60 9.57 1.39
CA ALA A 70 9.14 9.09 0.12
C ALA A 70 9.16 7.56 -0.02
N THR A 71 9.43 6.83 1.06
CA THR A 71 9.37 5.35 1.06
C THR A 71 7.93 4.90 0.92
N ARG A 72 7.01 5.52 1.64
CA ARG A 72 5.58 5.19 1.60
C ARG A 72 5.00 5.39 0.20
N GLU A 73 5.32 6.51 -0.46
CA GLU A 73 4.87 6.79 -1.83
C GLU A 73 5.39 5.74 -2.83
N LYS A 74 6.67 5.36 -2.73
CA LYS A 74 7.24 4.30 -3.58
C LYS A 74 6.56 2.95 -3.37
N VAL A 75 6.36 2.56 -2.11
CA VAL A 75 5.73 1.29 -1.76
C VAL A 75 4.26 1.28 -2.19
N ALA A 76 3.52 2.37 -1.93
CA ALA A 76 2.13 2.51 -2.37
C ALA A 76 2.00 2.36 -3.90
N GLY A 77 2.88 3.01 -4.66
CA GLY A 77 2.94 2.87 -6.11
C GLY A 77 3.22 1.43 -6.55
N ALA A 78 4.12 0.71 -5.86
CA ALA A 78 4.40 -0.69 -6.17
C ALA A 78 3.24 -1.65 -5.81
N LEU A 79 2.43 -1.29 -4.82
CA LEU A 79 1.23 -2.03 -4.43
C LEU A 79 -0.01 -1.65 -5.27
N GLY A 80 0.04 -0.53 -5.99
CA GLY A 80 -1.09 -0.02 -6.78
C GLY A 80 -2.19 0.63 -5.93
N ILE A 81 -1.84 1.21 -4.78
CA ILE A 81 -2.78 1.83 -3.82
C ILE A 81 -2.42 3.28 -3.53
N ALA A 82 -3.35 4.04 -2.93
CA ALA A 82 -3.08 5.39 -2.45
C ALA A 82 -2.12 5.37 -1.22
N PRO A 83 -1.13 6.27 -1.13
CA PRO A 83 -0.16 6.29 -0.02
C PRO A 83 -0.79 6.58 1.34
N GLN A 84 -1.97 7.21 1.39
CA GLN A 84 -2.76 7.43 2.60
C GLN A 84 -3.19 6.12 3.26
N LEU A 85 -3.42 5.07 2.48
CA LEU A 85 -3.80 3.74 2.98
C LEU A 85 -2.64 3.02 3.71
N LEU A 86 -1.44 3.61 3.69
CA LEU A 86 -0.25 3.18 4.43
C LEU A 86 0.08 4.08 5.64
N ASP A 87 -0.78 5.05 5.98
CA ASP A 87 -0.67 5.92 7.16
C ASP A 87 -1.92 5.76 8.05
N LEU A 88 -2.06 4.57 8.62
CA LEU A 88 -3.18 4.14 9.47
C LEU A 88 -2.75 4.08 10.94
#